data_AF-A0AAN7M462-F1
#
_entry.id   AF-A0AAN7M462-F1
#
_cell.length_a   1.000
_cell.length_b   1.000
_cell.length_c   1.000
_cell.angle_alpha   90.00
_cell.angle_beta   90.00
_cell.angle_gamma   90.00
#
_symmetry.space_group_name_H-M   'P 1'
#
loop_
_entity.id
_entity.type
_entity.pdbx_description
1 polymer ?
#
loop_
_entity_poly.entity_id
_entity_poly.type
_entity_poly.pdbx_seq_one_letter_code
_entity_poly.pdbx_strand_id
1 'polypeptide(L)'
;MAPKVEIPPSAASDALSSSGGAASIDPLFHILSILPYSFLRPPRLRLKLPTLTLPSPMIVYALILLTYFMVVSGIVYDVIVEPPGIGSSQDPVTGSVRPVVFMPGRVNGQYIIEGLSSGFMFVIGGIGIVFMDLALDRNRAKSVKSSYATAGVLSVVLAYVMSMLFIRIKIPAYLR
;
A
#
# COMPACT_ATOMS: atom_id res chain seq x y z
N MET A 1 -34.55 -33.03 25.05
CA MET A 1 -34.94 -32.97 26.49
C MET A 1 -34.01 -33.94 27.20
N ALA A 2 -33.12 -33.58 28.13
CA ALA A 2 -32.99 -32.46 29.09
C ALA A 2 -31.51 -31.99 29.15
N PRO A 3 -31.03 -31.27 30.19
CA PRO A 3 -31.25 -29.85 30.46
C PRO A 3 -29.93 -29.04 30.51
N LYS A 4 -30.05 -27.70 30.49
CA LYS A 4 -28.94 -26.73 30.57
C LYS A 4 -28.67 -26.34 32.04
N VAL A 5 -27.39 -26.34 32.45
CA VAL A 5 -26.91 -25.81 33.74
C VAL A 5 -25.79 -24.79 33.44
N GLU A 6 -25.93 -23.58 33.97
CA GLU A 6 -24.94 -22.50 33.90
C GLU A 6 -24.06 -22.51 35.16
N ILE A 7 -22.75 -22.36 34.98
CA ILE A 7 -21.75 -22.07 36.03
C ILE A 7 -20.69 -21.11 35.42
N PRO A 8 -20.25 -20.04 36.11
CA PRO A 8 -19.33 -19.03 35.56
C PRO A 8 -17.85 -19.45 35.71
N PRO A 9 -16.93 -18.98 34.85
CA PRO A 9 -15.51 -19.20 35.07
C PRO A 9 -14.86 -18.07 35.86
N SER A 10 -14.25 -18.51 36.95
CA SER A 10 -13.22 -17.90 37.78
C SER A 10 -12.02 -17.38 36.98
N ALA A 11 -11.49 -16.26 37.46
CA ALA A 11 -10.22 -15.68 37.07
C ALA A 11 -9.00 -16.50 37.56
N ALA A 12 -8.05 -16.74 36.65
CA ALA A 12 -6.63 -17.05 36.82
C ALA A 12 -6.08 -17.20 35.38
N SER A 13 -4.89 -16.78 34.96
CA SER A 13 -3.60 -16.60 35.62
C SER A 13 -2.65 -15.79 34.70
N ASP A 14 -1.50 -15.44 35.27
CA ASP A 14 -0.21 -15.12 34.64
C ASP A 14 0.08 -13.62 34.38
N ALA A 15 0.77 -12.91 35.27
CA ALA A 15 2.13 -13.03 35.80
C ALA A 15 3.23 -12.48 34.86
N LEU A 16 4.24 -11.87 35.50
CA LEU A 16 5.44 -11.17 34.98
C LEU A 16 5.18 -9.70 34.59
N SER A 17 5.80 -8.66 35.15
CA SER A 17 7.06 -8.55 35.89
C SER A 17 7.03 -7.31 36.80
N SER A 18 7.22 -7.54 38.10
CA SER A 18 7.57 -6.53 39.08
C SER A 18 9.03 -6.09 38.94
N SER A 19 9.27 -4.81 38.68
CA SER A 19 10.51 -4.14 39.10
C SER A 19 10.31 -2.63 39.13
N GLY A 20 10.25 -2.02 40.31
CA GLY A 20 10.30 -0.57 40.42
C GLY A 20 9.70 0.01 41.69
N GLY A 21 10.36 -0.21 42.83
CA GLY A 21 10.32 0.71 43.96
C GLY A 21 9.06 0.68 44.82
N ALA A 22 9.15 -0.02 45.94
CA ALA A 22 8.45 0.37 47.16
C ALA A 22 8.93 1.79 47.56
N ALA A 23 8.30 2.83 47.01
CA ALA A 23 8.45 4.18 47.52
C ALA A 23 7.54 4.28 48.76
N SER A 24 8.15 4.19 49.93
CA SER A 24 7.57 4.66 51.18
C SER A 24 7.07 6.08 50.98
N ILE A 25 5.77 6.25 50.73
CA ILE A 25 5.16 7.56 50.71
C ILE A 25 5.18 8.05 52.16
N ASP A 26 6.02 9.06 52.44
CA ASP A 26 6.05 9.68 53.76
C ASP A 26 4.64 10.16 54.12
N PRO A 27 4.09 9.76 55.29
CA PRO A 27 2.72 10.09 55.67
C PRO A 27 2.50 11.61 55.75
N LEU A 28 3.56 12.35 56.10
CA LEU A 28 3.58 13.81 56.06
C LEU A 28 3.42 14.38 54.63
N PHE A 29 4.08 13.77 53.64
CA PHE A 29 4.00 14.20 52.25
C PHE A 29 2.62 13.93 51.65
N HIS A 30 2.00 12.81 52.02
CA HIS A 30 0.64 12.49 51.60
C HIS A 30 -0.38 13.48 52.18
N ILE A 31 -0.25 13.83 53.47
CA ILE A 31 -1.09 14.85 54.12
C ILE A 31 -0.90 16.20 53.44
N LEU A 32 0.34 16.63 53.18
CA LEU A 32 0.62 17.90 52.52
C LEU A 32 0.12 17.96 51.06
N SER A 33 0.03 16.81 50.39
CA SER A 33 -0.52 16.69 49.03
C SER A 33 -2.04 16.57 48.96
N ILE A 34 -2.73 16.22 50.04
CA ILE A 34 -4.19 16.04 50.06
C ILE A 34 -4.89 17.23 50.71
N LEU A 35 -4.34 17.76 51.80
CA LEU A 35 -4.99 18.78 52.63
C LEU A 35 -5.29 20.10 51.86
N PRO A 36 -4.38 20.67 51.03
CA PRO A 36 -4.70 21.86 50.25
C PRO A 36 -5.59 21.57 49.03
N TYR A 37 -5.58 20.33 48.51
CA TYR A 37 -6.37 19.94 47.34
C TYR A 37 -7.73 19.31 47.70
N SER A 38 -8.00 19.03 48.97
CA SER A 38 -9.27 18.47 49.44
C SER A 38 -10.45 19.43 49.27
N PHE A 39 -10.20 20.74 49.21
CA PHE A 39 -11.22 21.75 48.90
C PHE A 39 -11.47 21.88 47.38
N LEU A 40 -10.49 21.50 46.56
CA LEU A 40 -10.59 21.53 45.11
C LEU A 40 -11.31 20.26 44.65
N ARG A 41 -12.62 20.35 44.44
CA ARG A 41 -13.34 19.30 43.71
C ARG A 41 -12.82 19.29 42.27
N PRO A 42 -12.17 18.21 41.80
CA PRO A 42 -11.75 18.15 40.41
C PRO A 42 -12.98 18.34 39.52
N PRO A 43 -12.95 19.28 38.57
CA PRO A 43 -14.08 19.51 37.68
C PRO A 43 -14.41 18.22 36.94
N ARG A 44 -15.70 17.95 36.71
CA ARG A 44 -16.15 16.79 35.90
C ARG A 44 -15.71 17.00 34.45
N LEU A 45 -14.45 16.70 34.16
CA LEU A 45 -13.85 16.80 32.85
C LEU A 45 -14.42 15.69 31.96
N ARG A 46 -15.47 16.03 31.20
CA ARG A 46 -15.95 15.20 30.08
C ARG A 46 -15.01 15.37 28.88
N LEU A 47 -13.76 14.96 29.04
CA LEU A 47 -12.80 14.94 27.94
C LEU A 47 -13.26 13.87 26.95
N LYS A 48 -13.83 14.31 25.82
CA LYS A 48 -13.99 13.44 24.66
C LYS A 48 -12.58 13.20 24.10
N LEU A 49 -12.08 11.97 24.20
CA LEU A 49 -10.86 11.63 23.48
C LEU A 49 -11.09 11.91 21.99
N PRO A 50 -10.14 12.55 21.29
CA PRO A 50 -10.23 12.67 19.84
C PRO A 50 -10.25 11.26 19.27
N THR A 51 -11.38 10.84 18.72
CA THR A 51 -11.48 9.58 17.99
C THR A 51 -10.93 9.85 16.60
N LEU A 52 -9.75 9.31 16.32
CA LEU A 52 -9.24 9.26 14.95
C LEU A 52 -10.17 8.33 14.17
N THR A 53 -10.90 8.91 13.22
CA THR A 53 -11.72 8.14 12.31
C THR A 53 -10.82 7.30 11.42
N LEU A 54 -11.07 6.00 11.35
CA LEU A 54 -10.32 5.13 10.47
C LEU A 54 -10.60 5.50 9.01
N PRO A 55 -9.59 5.46 8.12
CA PRO A 55 -9.80 5.74 6.71
C PRO A 55 -10.74 4.71 6.07
N SER A 56 -11.47 5.13 5.05
CA SER A 56 -12.33 4.23 4.27
C SER A 56 -11.50 3.11 3.62
N PRO A 57 -12.03 1.87 3.53
CA PRO A 57 -11.35 0.76 2.87
C PRO A 57 -10.87 1.08 1.43
N MET A 58 -11.60 1.92 0.70
CA MET A 58 -11.20 2.33 -0.66
C MET A 58 -9.99 3.27 -0.68
N ILE A 59 -9.82 4.11 0.35
CA ILE A 59 -8.63 4.94 0.50
C ILE A 59 -7.42 4.05 0.77
N VAL A 60 -7.58 3.05 1.65
CA VAL A 60 -6.52 2.08 1.95
C VAL A 60 -6.14 1.30 0.69
N TYR A 61 -7.13 0.83 -0.08
CA TYR A 61 -6.89 0.16 -1.37
C TYR A 61 -6.13 1.05 -2.36
N ALA A 62 -6.55 2.32 -2.51
CA ALA A 62 -5.88 3.26 -3.41
C ALA A 62 -4.44 3.55 -2.99
N LEU A 63 -4.19 3.69 -1.68
CA LEU A 63 -2.84 3.88 -1.14
C LEU A 63 -1.96 2.66 -1.38
N ILE A 64 -2.47 1.45 -1.18
CA ILE A 64 -1.73 0.20 -1.46
C ILE A 64 -1.43 0.07 -2.96
N LEU A 65 -2.39 0.41 -3.82
CA LEU A 65 -2.17 0.37 -5.26
C LEU A 65 -1.12 1.40 -5.70
N LEU A 66 -1.15 2.59 -5.10
CA LEU A 66 -0.16 3.64 -5.35
C LEU A 66 1.24 3.21 -4.89
N THR A 67 1.37 2.64 -3.69
CA THR A 67 2.68 2.17 -3.20
C THR A 67 3.20 1.00 -4.03
N TYR A 68 2.32 0.08 -4.45
CA TYR A 68 2.67 -0.97 -5.39
C TYR A 68 3.21 -0.38 -6.70
N PHE A 69 2.52 0.60 -7.29
CA PHE A 69 3.00 1.30 -8.48
C PHE A 69 4.39 1.91 -8.27
N MET A 70 4.59 2.65 -7.19
CA MET A 70 5.86 3.32 -6.88
C MET A 70 7.03 2.34 -6.72
N VAL A 71 6.80 1.20 -6.07
CA VAL A 71 7.85 0.19 -5.87
C VAL A 71 8.17 -0.52 -7.17
N VAL A 72 7.15 -0.95 -7.91
CA VAL A 72 7.34 -1.73 -9.14
C VAL A 72 7.88 -0.88 -10.29
N SER A 73 7.54 0.41 -10.34
CA SER A 73 8.14 1.33 -11.31
C SER A 73 9.61 1.64 -11.05
N GLY A 74 10.17 1.17 -9.93
CA GLY A 74 11.58 1.32 -9.63
C GLY A 74 11.96 2.68 -9.06
N ILE A 75 11.04 3.41 -8.41
CA ILE A 75 11.37 4.69 -7.74
C ILE A 75 12.51 4.51 -6.72
N VAL A 76 12.58 3.36 -6.05
CA VAL A 76 13.69 3.04 -5.14
C VAL A 76 15.03 2.98 -5.89
N TYR A 77 15.04 2.39 -7.09
CA TYR A 77 16.22 2.39 -7.95
C TYR A 77 16.55 3.80 -8.44
N ASP A 78 15.53 4.57 -8.83
CA ASP A 78 15.71 5.93 -9.33
C ASP A 78 16.32 6.86 -8.26
N VAL A 79 15.92 6.71 -6.98
CA VAL A 79 16.49 7.49 -5.87
C VAL A 79 17.92 7.09 -5.54
N ILE A 80 18.27 5.80 -5.66
CA ILE A 80 19.62 5.33 -5.31
C ILE A 80 20.63 5.62 -6.41
N VAL A 81 20.23 5.40 -7.67
CA VAL A 81 21.13 5.42 -8.82
C VAL A 81 21.06 6.74 -9.59
N GLU A 82 19.98 7.52 -9.40
CA GLU A 82 19.71 8.77 -10.11
C GLU A 82 19.95 8.64 -11.64
N PRO A 83 19.33 7.65 -12.30
CA PRO A 83 19.51 7.45 -13.73
C PRO A 83 18.90 8.61 -14.53
N PRO A 84 19.38 8.87 -15.75
CA PRO A 84 18.76 9.87 -16.61
C PRO A 84 17.31 9.48 -16.94
N GLY A 85 16.46 10.49 -17.14
CA GLY A 85 15.04 10.27 -17.40
C GLY A 85 14.76 9.59 -18.74
N ILE A 86 15.54 9.93 -19.78
CA ILE A 86 15.45 9.34 -21.12
C ILE A 86 16.86 9.16 -21.69
N GLY A 87 17.06 8.10 -22.47
CA GLY A 87 18.29 7.87 -23.20
C GLY A 87 18.32 8.60 -24.54
N SER A 88 19.48 8.60 -25.16
CA SER A 88 19.65 9.01 -26.55
C SER A 88 20.56 8.04 -27.29
N SER A 89 20.21 7.74 -28.53
CA SER A 89 21.06 6.97 -29.44
C SER A 89 21.37 7.82 -30.65
N GLN A 90 22.64 7.89 -31.01
CA GLN A 90 23.06 8.51 -32.25
C GLN A 90 22.96 7.50 -33.38
N ASP A 91 22.37 7.92 -34.50
CA ASP A 91 22.38 7.14 -35.73
C ASP A 91 23.81 7.19 -36.33
N PRO A 92 24.47 6.03 -36.53
CA PRO A 92 25.85 5.97 -37.03
C PRO A 92 26.06 6.62 -38.40
N VAL A 93 25.02 6.69 -39.23
CA VAL A 93 25.13 7.20 -40.61
C VAL A 93 24.81 8.69 -40.69
N THR A 94 23.78 9.14 -39.97
CA THR A 94 23.29 10.52 -40.06
C THR A 94 23.79 11.44 -38.95
N GLY A 95 24.37 10.89 -37.88
CA GLY A 95 24.74 11.65 -36.68
C GLY A 95 23.55 12.22 -35.91
N SER A 96 22.32 11.94 -36.35
CA SER A 96 21.10 12.42 -35.70
C SER A 96 20.90 11.73 -34.36
N VAL A 97 20.60 12.53 -33.33
CA VAL A 97 20.31 12.03 -31.98
C VAL A 97 18.82 11.69 -31.91
N ARG A 98 18.50 10.42 -31.65
CA ARG A 98 17.12 9.95 -31.43
C ARG A 98 16.90 9.65 -29.95
N PRO A 99 15.76 10.09 -29.37
CA PRO A 99 15.42 9.74 -28.00
C PRO A 99 15.12 8.24 -27.90
N VAL A 100 15.63 7.59 -26.86
CA VAL A 100 15.42 6.17 -26.61
C VAL A 100 14.86 5.99 -25.20
N VAL A 101 13.71 5.33 -25.12
CA VAL A 101 12.94 5.18 -23.88
C VAL A 101 13.43 4.01 -23.03
N PHE A 102 14.00 2.98 -23.64
CA PHE A 102 14.47 1.76 -22.97
C PHE A 102 15.98 1.59 -23.16
N MET A 103 16.70 1.15 -22.14
CA MET A 103 18.12 0.85 -22.28
C MET A 103 18.31 -0.57 -22.84
N PRO A 104 18.70 -0.75 -24.12
CA PRO A 104 18.81 -2.08 -24.71
C PRO A 104 20.04 -2.81 -24.17
N GLY A 105 19.90 -4.12 -23.90
CA GLY A 105 21.02 -5.01 -23.55
C GLY A 105 21.55 -4.89 -22.12
N ARG A 106 21.12 -3.91 -21.33
CA ARG A 106 21.49 -3.77 -19.91
C ARG A 106 20.30 -4.07 -19.00
N VAL A 107 20.23 -5.30 -18.51
CA VAL A 107 19.09 -5.77 -17.71
C VAL A 107 19.00 -5.09 -16.33
N ASN A 108 20.15 -4.84 -15.70
CA ASN A 108 20.24 -4.24 -14.36
C ASN A 108 20.14 -2.71 -14.36
N GLY A 109 20.06 -2.09 -15.54
CA GLY A 109 19.89 -0.65 -15.69
C GLY A 109 18.48 -0.32 -16.17
N GLN A 110 17.97 0.83 -15.78
CA GLN A 110 16.74 1.39 -16.34
C GLN A 110 16.85 2.91 -16.45
N TYR A 111 16.08 3.47 -17.38
CA TYR A 111 15.72 4.88 -17.35
C TYR A 111 14.47 5.08 -16.47
N ILE A 112 14.28 6.28 -15.93
CA ILE A 112 13.10 6.61 -15.10
C ILE A 112 11.80 6.32 -15.87
N ILE A 113 11.74 6.74 -17.14
CA ILE A 113 10.55 6.53 -17.98
C ILE A 113 10.28 5.06 -18.30
N GLU A 114 11.33 4.24 -18.40
CA GLU A 114 11.23 2.80 -18.61
C GLU A 114 10.60 2.11 -17.38
N GLY A 115 11.07 2.47 -16.18
CA GLY A 115 10.49 2.01 -14.93
C GLY A 115 9.03 2.44 -14.76
N LEU A 116 8.74 3.74 -14.91
CA LEU A 116 7.38 4.28 -14.79
C LEU A 116 6.40 3.67 -15.80
N SER A 117 6.81 3.51 -17.06
CA SER A 117 5.94 2.93 -18.10
C SER A 117 5.65 1.45 -17.86
N SER A 118 6.64 0.66 -17.43
CA SER A 118 6.43 -0.75 -17.08
C SER A 118 5.55 -0.93 -15.84
N GLY A 119 5.76 -0.13 -14.79
CA GLY A 119 4.90 -0.10 -13.61
C GLY A 119 3.45 0.25 -13.95
N PHE A 120 3.23 1.19 -14.87
CA PHE A 120 1.89 1.58 -15.30
C PHE A 120 1.16 0.44 -16.03
N MET A 121 1.85 -0.30 -16.89
CA MET A 121 1.28 -1.47 -17.57
C MET A 121 0.85 -2.56 -16.59
N PHE A 122 1.62 -2.81 -15.54
CA PHE A 122 1.24 -3.78 -14.50
C PHE A 122 0.01 -3.36 -13.71
N VAL A 123 -0.13 -2.07 -13.39
CA VAL A 123 -1.31 -1.54 -12.72
C VAL A 123 -2.54 -1.64 -13.61
N ILE A 124 -2.43 -1.29 -14.90
CA ILE A 124 -3.51 -1.49 -15.89
C ILE A 124 -3.92 -2.96 -15.97
N GLY A 125 -2.95 -3.88 -16.00
CA GLY A 125 -3.23 -5.32 -15.98
C GLY A 125 -3.99 -5.74 -14.73
N GLY A 126 -3.55 -5.31 -13.54
CA GLY A 126 -4.21 -5.60 -12.27
C GLY A 126 -5.62 -5.02 -12.17
N ILE A 127 -5.81 -3.75 -12.54
CA ILE A 127 -7.13 -3.10 -12.60
C ILE A 127 -8.05 -3.82 -13.60
N GLY A 128 -7.49 -4.35 -14.70
CA GLY A 128 -8.23 -5.15 -15.67
C GLY A 128 -8.90 -6.38 -15.04
N ILE A 129 -8.21 -7.05 -14.11
CA ILE A 129 -8.77 -8.18 -13.34
C ILE A 129 -9.90 -7.70 -12.43
N VAL A 130 -9.73 -6.55 -11.76
CA VAL A 130 -10.79 -5.94 -10.92
C VAL A 130 -12.02 -5.57 -11.74
N PHE A 131 -11.85 -5.07 -12.97
CA PHE A 131 -12.97 -4.81 -13.87
C PHE A 131 -13.70 -6.09 -14.28
N MET A 132 -13.00 -7.19 -14.51
CA MET A 132 -13.65 -8.48 -14.77
C MET A 132 -14.44 -8.98 -13.56
N ASP A 133 -13.95 -8.79 -12.33
CA ASP A 133 -14.69 -9.12 -11.11
C ASP A 133 -15.98 -8.26 -10.97
N LEU A 134 -15.87 -6.95 -11.21
CA LEU A 134 -17.01 -6.03 -11.23
C LEU A 134 -18.05 -6.36 -12.32
N ALA A 135 -17.64 -7.04 -13.39
CA ALA A 135 -18.56 -7.50 -14.43
C ALA A 135 -19.47 -8.65 -13.97
N LEU A 136 -19.08 -9.40 -12.94
CA LEU A 136 -19.85 -10.52 -12.39
C LEU A 136 -20.97 -10.07 -11.43
N ASP A 137 -20.94 -8.82 -10.99
CA ASP A 137 -21.93 -8.26 -10.06
C ASP A 137 -23.36 -8.40 -10.62
N ARG A 138 -24.24 -9.07 -9.87
CA ARG A 138 -25.62 -9.32 -10.30
C ARG A 138 -26.45 -8.05 -10.39
N ASN A 139 -26.13 -7.02 -9.60
CA ASN A 139 -26.94 -5.81 -9.41
C ASN A 139 -26.86 -4.79 -10.57
N ARG A 140 -26.01 -5.02 -11.58
CA ARG A 140 -25.76 -4.07 -12.68
C ARG A 140 -26.56 -4.40 -13.94
N ALA A 141 -26.79 -3.40 -14.80
CA ALA A 141 -27.39 -3.60 -16.12
C ALA A 141 -26.48 -4.45 -17.05
N LYS A 142 -27.07 -5.23 -17.95
CA LYS A 142 -26.32 -6.13 -18.86
C LYS A 142 -25.28 -5.39 -19.72
N SER A 143 -25.60 -4.20 -20.21
CA SER A 143 -24.68 -3.37 -20.99
C SER A 143 -23.43 -2.97 -20.20
N VAL A 144 -23.62 -2.56 -18.94
CA VAL A 144 -22.53 -2.16 -18.04
C VAL A 144 -21.63 -3.34 -17.68
N LYS A 145 -22.21 -4.52 -17.46
CA LYS A 145 -21.42 -5.75 -17.26
C LYS A 145 -20.59 -6.08 -18.49
N SER A 146 -21.20 -6.00 -19.67
CA SER A 146 -20.48 -6.22 -20.93
C SER A 146 -19.32 -5.24 -21.08
N SER A 147 -19.51 -3.97 -20.75
CA SER A 147 -18.42 -2.97 -20.85
C SER A 147 -17.29 -3.23 -19.86
N TYR A 148 -17.58 -3.64 -18.62
CA TYR A 148 -16.53 -3.98 -17.66
C TYR A 148 -15.77 -5.26 -18.05
N ALA A 149 -16.47 -6.26 -18.58
CA ALA A 149 -15.85 -7.48 -19.07
C ALA A 149 -14.93 -7.18 -20.27
N THR A 150 -15.41 -6.42 -21.27
CA THR A 150 -14.58 -6.09 -22.44
C THR A 150 -13.41 -5.18 -22.07
N ALA A 151 -13.63 -4.15 -21.25
CA ALA A 151 -12.56 -3.28 -20.79
C ALA A 151 -11.53 -4.05 -19.95
N GLY A 152 -11.95 -4.94 -19.07
CA GLY A 152 -11.07 -5.77 -18.25
C GLY A 152 -10.20 -6.72 -19.07
N VAL A 153 -10.80 -7.45 -20.01
CA VAL A 153 -10.07 -8.35 -20.92
C VAL A 153 -9.08 -7.57 -21.79
N LEU A 154 -9.51 -6.45 -22.39
CA LEU A 154 -8.64 -5.61 -23.20
C LEU A 154 -7.47 -5.04 -22.40
N SER A 155 -7.73 -4.61 -21.16
CA SER A 155 -6.71 -4.08 -20.25
C SER A 155 -5.63 -5.12 -19.94
N VAL A 156 -6.01 -6.36 -19.64
CA VAL A 156 -5.07 -7.46 -19.37
C VAL A 156 -4.28 -7.85 -20.61
N VAL A 157 -4.94 -7.99 -21.76
CA VAL A 157 -4.27 -8.33 -23.03
C VAL A 157 -3.28 -7.24 -23.43
N LEU A 158 -3.67 -5.97 -23.34
CA LEU A 158 -2.81 -4.84 -23.65
C LEU A 158 -1.59 -4.81 -22.72
N ALA A 159 -1.81 -4.96 -21.40
CA ALA A 159 -0.74 -5.01 -20.42
C ALA A 159 0.24 -6.15 -20.74
N TYR A 160 -0.25 -7.35 -21.05
CA TYR A 160 0.59 -8.49 -21.40
C TYR A 160 1.42 -8.24 -22.67
N VAL A 161 0.79 -7.79 -23.75
CA VAL A 161 1.47 -7.53 -25.03
C VAL A 161 2.53 -6.44 -24.86
N MET A 162 2.20 -5.35 -24.16
CA MET A 162 3.13 -4.25 -23.93
C MET A 162 4.30 -4.66 -23.01
N SER A 163 4.03 -5.37 -21.91
CA SER A 163 5.10 -5.88 -21.03
C SER A 163 6.02 -6.85 -21.76
N MET A 164 5.47 -7.71 -22.62
CA MET A 164 6.27 -8.63 -23.45
C MET A 164 7.13 -7.87 -24.47
N LEU A 165 6.58 -6.82 -25.07
CA LEU A 165 7.32 -5.92 -25.96
C LEU A 165 8.47 -5.23 -25.22
N PHE A 166 8.25 -4.73 -24.00
CA PHE A 166 9.30 -4.11 -23.18
C PHE A 166 10.45 -5.07 -22.89
N ILE A 167 10.13 -6.33 -22.54
CA ILE A 167 11.16 -7.35 -22.31
C ILE A 167 11.94 -7.65 -23.59
N ARG A 168 11.28 -7.75 -24.75
CA ARG A 168 11.94 -7.99 -26.04
C ARG A 168 12.84 -6.82 -26.50
N ILE A 169 12.48 -5.59 -26.15
CA ILE A 169 13.36 -4.43 -26.38
C ILE A 169 14.57 -4.48 -25.45
N LYS A 170 14.35 -4.81 -24.17
CA LYS A 170 15.41 -4.86 -23.16
C LYS A 170 16.39 -6.01 -23.38
N ILE A 171 15.87 -7.19 -23.76
CA ILE A 171 16.63 -8.42 -24.04
C ILE A 171 16.38 -8.82 -25.50
N PRO A 172 17.27 -8.40 -26.43
CA PRO A 172 17.19 -8.83 -27.82
C PRO A 172 17.26 -10.36 -27.90
N ALA A 173 16.41 -10.96 -28.73
CA ALA A 173 16.24 -12.42 -28.87
C ALA A 173 15.60 -13.14 -27.66
N TYR A 174 14.90 -12.43 -26.77
CA TYR A 174 14.07 -13.07 -25.74
C TYR A 174 13.01 -14.00 -26.36
N LEU A 175 13.11 -15.29 -26.04
CA LEU A 175 12.21 -16.37 -26.51
C LEU A 175 12.11 -16.50 -28.04
N ARG A 176 13.23 -16.32 -28.74
CA ARG A 176 13.36 -16.72 -30.15
C ARG A 176 13.63 -18.21 -30.28
#